data_AF-A0A9D8X285-F1
#
_entry.id   AF-A0A9D8X285-F1
#
_cell.length_a   1.000
_cell.length_b   1.000
_cell.length_c   1.000
_cell.angle_alpha   90.00
_cell.angle_beta   90.00
_cell.angle_gamma   90.00
#
_symmetry.space_group_name_H-M   'P 1'
#
loop_
_entity.id
_entity.type
_entity.pdbx_description
1 polymer ?
#
loop_
_entity_poly.entity_id
_entity_poly.type
_entity_poly.pdbx_seq_one_letter_code
_entity_poly.pdbx_strand_id
1 'polypeptide(L)'
;MGKFIPEKRRLKDLLEDIDCGKIKLPSFQRKYKWTAPQVKKLLDSIQNDHPAGSLLFLAVDYTNPLIPEIPFTGTTKERQVSNIENLVLDGQQRLTSCYCAFYNLGAKTYFLNYKKLMEMDKNGQGSEIEFEELILDKKHMDYPEKMLDDGLMPFCFVKSSKTLRDSL
;
A
#
# COMPACT_ATOMS: atom_id res chain seq x y z
N MET A 1 20.08 24.95 10.91
CA MET A 1 20.38 23.85 9.97
C MET A 1 19.27 22.81 10.09
N GLY A 2 18.59 22.45 9.00
CA GLY A 2 17.60 21.35 9.04
C GLY A 2 18.29 20.01 9.30
N LYS A 3 17.69 19.14 10.11
CA LYS A 3 18.21 17.79 10.38
C LYS A 3 17.44 16.78 9.55
N PHE A 4 18.15 15.86 8.90
CA PHE A 4 17.56 14.67 8.28
C PHE A 4 17.66 13.52 9.30
N ILE A 5 16.50 12.96 9.69
CA ILE A 5 16.42 11.88 10.67
C ILE A 5 15.96 10.62 9.94
N PRO A 6 16.85 9.63 9.71
CA PRO A 6 16.45 8.36 9.13
C PRO A 6 15.70 7.52 10.16
N GLU A 7 14.50 7.08 9.81
CA GLU A 7 13.64 6.29 10.69
C GLU A 7 13.16 5.02 9.99
N LYS A 8 13.13 3.91 10.75
CA LYS A 8 12.48 2.67 10.30
C LYS A 8 11.03 2.69 10.79
N ARG A 9 10.08 2.75 9.86
CA ARG A 9 8.65 2.62 10.15
C ARG A 9 8.08 1.41 9.41
N ARG A 10 7.16 0.67 10.04
CA ARG A 10 6.47 -0.43 9.36
C ARG A 10 5.48 0.15 8.37
N LEU A 11 5.33 -0.52 7.21
CA LEU A 11 4.38 -0.10 6.19
C LEU A 11 2.96 0.02 6.77
N LYS A 12 2.53 -0.94 7.61
CA LYS A 12 1.23 -0.91 8.27
C LYS A 12 0.97 0.41 9.01
N ASP A 13 1.93 0.84 9.83
CA ASP A 13 1.79 2.07 10.63
C ASP A 13 1.68 3.30 9.71
N LEU A 14 2.45 3.34 8.61
CA LEU A 14 2.35 4.41 7.60
C LEU A 14 0.99 4.44 6.93
N LEU A 15 0.42 3.27 6.58
CA LEU A 15 -0.89 3.22 5.94
C LEU A 15 -2.03 3.57 6.89
N GLU A 16 -1.92 3.23 8.18
CA GLU A 16 -2.87 3.66 9.23
C GLU A 16 -2.81 5.17 9.46
N ASP A 17 -1.62 5.76 9.47
CA ASP A 17 -1.46 7.21 9.54
C ASP A 17 -2.03 7.93 8.31
N ILE A 18 -1.93 7.33 7.13
CA ILE A 18 -2.61 7.82 5.92
C ILE A 18 -4.13 7.73 6.07
N ASP A 19 -4.66 6.59 6.52
CA ASP A 19 -6.11 6.34 6.67
C ASP A 19 -6.75 7.34 7.65
N CYS A 20 -6.10 7.56 8.80
CA CYS A 20 -6.61 8.47 9.83
C CYS A 20 -6.31 9.96 9.59
N GLY A 21 -5.45 10.29 8.61
CA GLY A 21 -5.17 11.66 8.16
C GLY A 21 -3.96 12.35 8.79
N LYS A 22 -3.16 11.62 9.58
CA LYS A 22 -1.88 12.09 10.11
C LYS A 22 -0.83 12.31 9.03
N ILE A 23 -0.84 11.49 7.98
CA ILE A 23 0.01 11.65 6.80
C ILE A 23 -0.85 12.09 5.61
N LYS A 24 -0.50 13.22 5.02
CA LYS A 24 -1.16 13.77 3.82
C LYS A 24 -0.16 14.14 2.73
N LEU A 25 -0.66 14.59 1.59
CA LEU A 25 0.15 15.03 0.47
C LEU A 25 0.17 16.56 0.40
N PRO A 26 1.30 17.19 0.05
CA PRO A 26 1.29 18.59 -0.34
C PRO A 26 0.48 18.78 -1.62
N SER A 27 -0.30 19.85 -1.69
CA SER A 27 -1.15 20.21 -2.85
C SER A 27 -0.40 20.38 -4.17
N PHE A 28 0.89 20.72 -4.13
CA PHE A 28 1.75 20.82 -5.31
C PHE A 28 2.23 19.46 -5.85
N GLN A 29 1.93 18.35 -5.16
CA GLN A 29 2.25 17.02 -5.68
C GLN A 29 1.45 16.72 -6.94
N ARG A 30 2.08 15.98 -7.85
CA ARG A 30 1.43 15.52 -9.07
C ARG A 30 0.33 14.50 -8.75
N LYS A 31 -0.64 14.37 -9.65
CA LYS A 31 -1.70 13.36 -9.52
C LYS A 31 -1.11 11.94 -9.51
N TYR A 32 -1.79 11.03 -8.82
CA TYR A 32 -1.50 9.60 -8.86
C TYR A 32 -1.65 9.07 -10.29
N LYS A 33 -0.65 8.31 -10.78
CA LYS A 33 -0.62 7.83 -12.17
C LYS A 33 -0.05 6.41 -12.35
N TRP A 34 0.23 5.69 -11.26
CA TRP A 34 0.79 4.34 -11.36
C TRP A 34 -0.21 3.33 -11.92
N THR A 35 0.27 2.50 -12.84
CA THR A 35 -0.51 1.43 -13.48
C THR A 35 -0.46 0.14 -12.67
N ALA A 36 -1.39 -0.79 -12.92
CA ALA A 36 -1.43 -2.07 -12.21
C ALA A 36 -0.09 -2.84 -12.25
N PRO A 37 0.63 -2.95 -13.39
CA PRO A 37 1.97 -3.58 -13.40
C PRO A 37 2.97 -2.91 -12.46
N GLN A 38 2.97 -1.58 -12.35
CA GLN A 38 3.87 -0.88 -11.42
C GLN A 38 3.52 -1.18 -9.96
N VAL A 39 2.22 -1.30 -9.65
CA VAL A 39 1.76 -1.70 -8.31
C VAL A 39 2.18 -3.13 -7.99
N LYS A 40 2.02 -4.07 -8.92
CA LYS A 40 2.42 -5.47 -8.72
C LYS A 40 3.92 -5.62 -8.48
N LYS A 41 4.76 -4.93 -9.27
CA LYS A 41 6.21 -4.87 -9.04
C LYS A 41 6.60 -4.34 -7.67
N LEU A 42 5.89 -3.33 -7.19
CA LEU A 42 6.11 -2.80 -5.84
C LEU A 42 5.73 -3.82 -4.78
N LEU A 43 4.57 -4.48 -4.92
CA LEU A 43 4.12 -5.50 -3.99
C LEU A 43 5.07 -6.71 -3.97
N ASP A 44 5.57 -7.13 -5.14
CA ASP A 44 6.64 -8.13 -5.29
C ASP A 44 7.91 -7.73 -4.55
N SER A 45 8.40 -6.50 -4.77
CA SER A 45 9.61 -6.01 -4.10
C SER A 45 9.44 -5.98 -2.58
N ILE A 46 8.25 -5.58 -2.09
CA ILE A 46 7.94 -5.57 -0.65
C ILE A 46 7.90 -6.99 -0.09
N GLN A 47 7.29 -7.93 -0.80
CA GLN A 47 7.17 -9.32 -0.36
C GLN A 47 8.54 -10.01 -0.27
N ASN A 48 9.43 -9.75 -1.22
CA ASN A 48 10.75 -10.34 -1.31
C ASN A 48 11.82 -9.59 -0.48
N ASP A 49 11.41 -8.66 0.40
CA ASP A 49 12.30 -7.80 1.19
C ASP A 49 13.35 -7.03 0.32
N HIS A 50 13.04 -6.81 -0.96
CA HIS A 50 13.89 -6.03 -1.87
C HIS A 50 13.80 -4.53 -1.55
N PRO A 51 14.88 -3.74 -1.76
CA PRO A 51 14.83 -2.30 -1.53
C PRO A 51 13.78 -1.59 -2.39
N ALA A 52 12.67 -1.16 -1.77
CA ALA A 52 11.61 -0.39 -2.43
C ALA A 52 11.84 1.14 -2.42
N GLY A 53 13.10 1.57 -2.24
CA GLY A 53 13.52 2.96 -2.11
C GLY A 53 13.24 3.60 -0.74
N SER A 54 13.63 4.87 -0.58
CA SER A 54 13.37 5.66 0.64
C SER A 54 12.09 6.50 0.51
N LEU A 55 11.53 6.96 1.64
CA LEU A 55 10.42 7.91 1.68
C LEU A 55 10.91 9.20 2.33
N LEU A 56 10.40 10.35 1.87
CA LEU A 56 10.74 11.65 2.44
C LEU A 56 9.48 12.33 2.99
N PHE A 57 9.53 12.71 4.26
CA PHE A 57 8.44 13.37 4.96
C PHE A 57 8.88 14.74 5.46
N LEU A 58 7.94 15.68 5.49
CA LEU A 58 8.05 16.96 6.17
C LEU A 58 7.14 16.94 7.39
N ALA A 59 7.72 17.03 8.58
CA ALA A 59 6.96 17.24 9.80
C ALA A 59 6.28 18.62 9.75
N VAL A 60 5.00 18.66 10.10
CA VAL A 60 4.21 19.89 10.08
C VAL A 60 3.65 20.22 11.45
N ASP A 61 3.56 21.52 11.73
CA ASP A 61 2.76 22.04 12.82
C ASP A 61 1.35 22.31 12.31
N TYR A 62 0.38 21.49 12.72
CA TYR A 62 -1.01 21.62 12.29
C TYR A 62 -1.67 22.94 12.74
N THR A 63 -1.09 23.64 13.72
CA THR A 63 -1.61 24.94 14.19
C THR A 63 -1.24 26.09 13.26
N ASN A 64 -0.25 25.89 12.38
CA ASN A 64 0.20 26.88 11.40
C ASN A 64 0.59 26.23 10.07
N PRO A 65 -0.39 25.72 9.30
CA PRO A 65 -0.09 25.00 8.06
C PRO A 65 0.42 25.97 6.97
N LEU A 66 1.73 25.96 6.75
CA LEU A 66 2.39 26.77 5.72
C LEU A 66 2.18 26.23 4.29
N ILE A 67 1.79 24.95 4.15
CA ILE A 67 1.65 24.26 2.88
C ILE A 67 0.24 23.66 2.81
N PRO A 68 -0.59 24.03 1.81
CA PRO A 68 -1.90 23.41 1.64
C PRO A 68 -1.75 21.92 1.34
N GLU A 69 -2.54 21.10 2.01
CA GLU A 69 -2.52 19.65 1.91
C GLU A 69 -3.72 19.08 1.17
N ILE A 70 -3.55 17.89 0.60
CA ILE A 70 -4.61 17.10 -0.03
C ILE A 70 -4.57 15.66 0.52
N PRO A 71 -5.72 14.98 0.61
CA PRO A 71 -5.76 13.59 1.02
C PRO A 71 -5.16 12.68 -0.05
N PHE A 72 -4.81 11.45 0.35
CA PHE A 72 -4.46 10.39 -0.58
C PHE A 72 -5.67 9.98 -1.44
N THR A 73 -5.41 9.46 -2.63
CA THR A 73 -6.45 8.85 -3.46
C THR A 73 -7.13 7.70 -2.72
N GLY A 74 -8.47 7.65 -2.78
CA GLY A 74 -9.28 6.59 -2.14
C GLY A 74 -9.72 6.92 -0.70
N THR A 75 -9.14 7.93 -0.07
CA THR A 75 -9.57 8.39 1.26
C THR A 75 -10.92 9.10 1.24
N THR A 76 -11.65 9.02 2.35
CA THR A 76 -12.90 9.76 2.59
C THR A 76 -12.78 10.67 3.81
N LYS A 77 -13.69 11.65 3.98
CA LYS A 77 -13.65 12.57 5.13
C LYS A 77 -13.84 11.85 6.46
N GLU A 78 -14.66 10.80 6.47
CA GLU A 78 -15.01 10.00 7.66
C GLU A 78 -13.80 9.23 8.20
N ARG A 79 -12.84 8.90 7.32
CA ARG A 79 -11.57 8.25 7.70
C ARG A 79 -10.58 9.27 8.29
N GLN A 80 -10.61 10.52 7.83
CA GLN A 80 -9.61 11.56 8.13
C GLN A 80 -9.94 12.34 9.41
N VAL A 81 -9.91 11.65 10.55
CA VAL A 81 -10.31 12.20 11.85
C VAL A 81 -9.17 12.83 12.67
N SER A 82 -7.92 12.65 12.24
CA SER A 82 -6.73 13.14 12.98
C SER A 82 -6.16 14.44 12.40
N ASN A 83 -5.47 15.18 13.27
CA ASN A 83 -4.65 16.30 12.83
C ASN A 83 -3.45 15.81 12.02
N ILE A 84 -3.04 16.59 11.02
CA ILE A 84 -1.88 16.29 10.20
C ILE A 84 -0.59 16.40 11.04
N GLU A 85 0.30 15.43 10.88
CA GLU A 85 1.63 15.40 11.50
C GLU A 85 2.73 15.47 10.44
N ASN A 86 2.50 14.89 9.24
CA ASN A 86 3.50 14.80 8.19
C ASN A 86 2.93 15.00 6.78
N LEU A 87 3.71 15.65 5.91
CA LEU A 87 3.50 15.73 4.47
C LEU A 87 4.49 14.86 3.70
N VAL A 88 4.03 14.12 2.70
CA VAL A 88 4.91 13.29 1.85
C VAL A 88 5.55 14.14 0.74
N LEU A 89 6.86 14.31 0.81
CA LEU A 89 7.66 15.01 -0.20
C LEU A 89 8.12 14.07 -1.32
N ASP A 90 8.47 12.83 -0.98
CA ASP A 90 8.79 11.77 -1.95
C ASP A 90 8.17 10.42 -1.56
N GLY A 91 7.85 9.61 -2.57
CA GLY A 91 7.24 8.29 -2.38
C GLY A 91 5.72 8.26 -2.42
N GLN A 92 5.07 9.38 -2.78
CA GLN A 92 3.62 9.49 -2.94
C GLN A 92 3.03 8.30 -3.72
N GLN A 93 3.57 7.99 -4.91
CA GLN A 93 2.98 6.96 -5.77
C GLN A 93 3.05 5.58 -5.09
N ARG A 94 4.16 5.25 -4.43
CA ARG A 94 4.35 3.99 -3.70
C ARG A 94 3.37 3.87 -2.54
N LEU A 95 3.27 4.92 -1.72
CA LEU A 95 2.35 4.96 -0.58
C LEU A 95 0.88 4.91 -1.03
N THR A 96 0.49 5.66 -2.06
CA THR A 96 -0.86 5.59 -2.62
C THR A 96 -1.17 4.19 -3.16
N SER A 97 -0.23 3.55 -3.87
CA SER A 97 -0.43 2.19 -4.39
C SER A 97 -0.63 1.16 -3.28
N CYS A 98 0.23 1.16 -2.26
CA CYS A 98 0.09 0.28 -1.10
C CYS A 98 -1.22 0.55 -0.36
N TYR A 99 -1.54 1.82 -0.10
CA TYR A 99 -2.78 2.21 0.57
C TYR A 99 -4.02 1.67 -0.16
N CYS A 100 -4.11 1.93 -1.48
CA CYS A 100 -5.20 1.42 -2.30
C CYS A 100 -5.28 -0.12 -2.29
N ALA A 101 -4.16 -0.82 -2.40
CA ALA A 101 -4.14 -2.29 -2.40
C ALA A 101 -4.59 -2.90 -1.06
N PHE A 102 -4.06 -2.41 0.06
CA PHE A 102 -4.30 -2.98 1.39
C PHE A 102 -5.59 -2.48 2.08
N TYR A 103 -6.22 -1.43 1.55
CA TYR A 103 -7.53 -0.95 2.05
C TYR A 103 -8.67 -1.24 1.08
N ASN A 104 -8.40 -1.90 -0.05
CA ASN A 104 -9.34 -2.08 -1.15
C ASN A 104 -9.96 -0.73 -1.57
N LEU A 105 -9.11 0.22 -1.94
CA LEU A 105 -9.50 1.54 -2.41
C LEU A 105 -8.99 1.79 -3.83
N GLY A 106 -9.61 2.75 -4.51
CA GLY A 106 -9.22 3.14 -5.87
C GLY A 106 -9.87 2.29 -6.97
N ALA A 107 -9.35 2.40 -8.20
CA ALA A 107 -10.02 1.85 -9.39
C ALA A 107 -9.85 0.34 -9.59
N LYS A 108 -8.97 -0.30 -8.80
CA LYS A 108 -8.60 -1.70 -8.95
C LYS A 108 -8.57 -2.37 -7.58
N THR A 109 -8.97 -3.64 -7.56
CA THR A 109 -8.78 -4.52 -6.40
C THR A 109 -7.68 -5.52 -6.73
N TYR A 110 -6.75 -5.72 -5.81
CA TYR A 110 -5.62 -6.63 -5.95
C TYR A 110 -5.85 -7.89 -5.13
N PHE A 111 -5.48 -9.03 -5.70
CA PHE A 111 -5.65 -10.35 -5.10
C PHE A 111 -4.36 -11.16 -5.19
N LEU A 112 -4.08 -11.96 -4.17
CA LEU A 112 -3.11 -13.03 -4.21
C LEU A 112 -3.79 -14.33 -4.64
N ASN A 113 -3.31 -14.93 -5.72
CA ASN A 113 -3.78 -16.24 -6.19
C ASN A 113 -3.12 -17.36 -5.37
N TYR A 114 -3.76 -17.74 -4.26
CA TYR A 114 -3.20 -18.76 -3.37
C TYR A 114 -3.39 -20.18 -3.91
N LYS A 115 -4.37 -20.43 -4.79
CA LYS A 115 -4.47 -21.74 -5.47
C LYS A 115 -3.22 -22.00 -6.33
N LYS A 116 -2.82 -21.01 -7.14
CA LYS A 116 -1.59 -21.07 -7.94
C LYS A 116 -0.36 -21.27 -7.06
N LEU A 117 -0.26 -20.54 -5.95
CA LEU A 117 0.82 -20.71 -4.95
C LEU A 117 0.89 -22.15 -4.41
N MET A 118 -0.24 -22.74 -4.02
CA MET A 118 -0.32 -24.09 -3.44
C MET A 118 -0.06 -25.20 -4.48
N GLU A 119 -0.47 -25.00 -5.73
CA GLU A 119 -0.16 -25.91 -6.84
C GLU A 119 1.36 -25.95 -7.13
N MET A 120 2.03 -24.81 -6.97
CA MET A 120 3.46 -24.66 -7.27
C MET A 120 4.35 -25.30 -6.20
N ASP A 121 3.97 -25.18 -4.93
CA ASP A 121 4.64 -25.86 -3.82
C ASP A 121 4.63 -27.38 -4.02
N LYS A 122 3.47 -27.93 -4.44
CA LYS A 122 3.32 -29.37 -4.74
C LYS A 122 4.18 -29.85 -5.91
N ASN A 123 4.43 -28.99 -6.90
CA ASN A 123 5.19 -29.34 -8.10
C ASN A 123 6.71 -29.07 -7.96
N GLY A 124 7.17 -28.57 -6.81
CA GLY A 124 8.60 -28.27 -6.58
C GLY A 124 9.15 -27.12 -7.42
N GLN A 125 8.28 -26.25 -7.96
CA GLN A 125 8.64 -25.12 -8.83
C GLN A 125 8.62 -23.76 -8.12
N GLY A 126 8.50 -23.75 -6.78
CA GLY A 126 8.33 -22.52 -6.00
C GLY A 126 9.49 -21.52 -6.09
N SER A 127 10.68 -21.92 -6.57
CA SER A 127 11.88 -21.08 -6.62
C SER A 127 12.07 -20.25 -7.89
N GLU A 128 11.28 -20.47 -8.95
CA GLU A 128 11.49 -19.79 -10.25
C GLU A 128 10.46 -18.69 -10.57
N ILE A 129 9.48 -18.46 -9.69
CA ILE A 129 8.31 -17.63 -10.02
C ILE A 129 8.36 -16.31 -9.27
N GLU A 130 8.27 -15.22 -10.02
CA GLU A 130 8.15 -13.88 -9.47
C GLU A 130 6.80 -13.73 -8.74
N PHE A 131 6.79 -13.15 -7.53
CA PHE A 131 5.56 -12.97 -6.75
C PHE A 131 4.55 -12.09 -7.50
N GLU A 132 5.01 -11.18 -8.37
CA GLU A 132 4.16 -10.44 -9.31
C GLU A 132 3.21 -11.36 -10.10
N GLU A 133 3.62 -12.56 -10.48
CA GLU A 133 2.77 -13.50 -11.22
C GLU A 133 1.64 -14.13 -10.41
N LEU A 134 1.72 -14.03 -9.08
CA LEU A 134 0.67 -14.46 -8.16
C LEU A 134 -0.34 -13.33 -7.90
N ILE A 135 -0.03 -12.10 -8.32
CA ILE A 135 -0.87 -10.94 -8.10
C ILE A 135 -1.82 -10.72 -9.29
N LEU A 136 -3.11 -10.83 -9.02
CA LEU A 136 -4.16 -10.47 -9.98
C LEU A 136 -4.74 -9.09 -9.63
N ASP A 137 -5.10 -8.34 -10.66
CA ASP A 137 -5.86 -7.10 -10.52
C ASP A 137 -7.20 -7.23 -11.26
N LYS A 138 -8.28 -6.80 -10.62
CA LYS A 138 -9.61 -6.67 -11.24
C LYS A 138 -10.05 -5.21 -11.13
N LYS A 139 -11.07 -4.80 -11.92
CA LYS A 139 -11.79 -3.55 -11.65
C LYS A 139 -12.25 -3.55 -10.19
N HIS A 140 -12.33 -2.38 -9.57
CA HIS A 140 -12.72 -2.25 -8.16
C HIS A 140 -13.95 -3.11 -7.82
N MET A 141 -13.86 -3.83 -6.71
CA MET A 141 -14.92 -4.68 -6.18
C MET A 141 -15.23 -4.24 -4.75
N ASP A 142 -16.49 -3.91 -4.49
CA ASP A 142 -16.95 -3.54 -3.13
C ASP A 142 -16.90 -4.73 -2.17
N TYR A 143 -17.12 -5.94 -2.70
CA TYR A 143 -17.18 -7.21 -1.95
C TYR A 143 -16.11 -8.20 -2.46
N PRO A 144 -14.82 -7.91 -2.27
CA PRO A 144 -13.74 -8.72 -2.82
C PRO A 144 -13.63 -10.11 -2.16
N GLU A 145 -14.18 -10.30 -0.97
CA GLU A 145 -14.22 -11.57 -0.24
C GLU A 145 -14.94 -12.68 -1.00
N LYS A 146 -15.85 -12.34 -1.92
CA LYS A 146 -16.52 -13.32 -2.79
C LYS A 146 -15.56 -14.08 -3.71
N MET A 147 -14.36 -13.55 -3.92
CA MET A 147 -13.33 -14.20 -4.74
C MET A 147 -12.49 -15.22 -3.96
N LEU A 148 -12.72 -15.38 -2.65
CA LEU A 148 -12.04 -16.40 -1.85
C LEU A 148 -12.35 -17.80 -2.36
N ASP A 149 -13.61 -18.11 -2.69
CA ASP A 149 -14.02 -19.41 -3.25
C ASP A 149 -13.28 -19.73 -4.57
N ASP A 150 -12.97 -18.67 -5.34
CA ASP A 150 -12.22 -18.76 -6.58
C ASP A 150 -10.72 -18.96 -6.36
N GLY A 151 -10.22 -18.88 -5.13
CA GLY A 151 -8.79 -19.03 -4.83
C GLY A 151 -8.02 -17.72 -4.80
N LEU A 152 -8.73 -16.59 -4.72
CA LEU A 152 -8.15 -15.26 -4.79
C LEU A 152 -8.34 -14.55 -3.45
N MET A 153 -7.25 -14.37 -2.72
CA MET A 153 -7.25 -13.66 -1.45
C MET A 153 -7.09 -12.15 -1.68
N PRO A 154 -8.04 -11.30 -1.29
CA PRO A 154 -7.89 -9.86 -1.41
C PRO A 154 -6.72 -9.35 -0.57
N PHE A 155 -5.91 -8.43 -1.12
CA PHE A 155 -4.79 -7.84 -0.36
C PHE A 155 -5.26 -7.07 0.89
N CYS A 156 -6.50 -6.57 0.92
CA CYS A 156 -7.04 -5.94 2.12
C CYS A 156 -7.19 -6.89 3.32
N PHE A 157 -7.22 -8.21 3.10
CA PHE A 157 -7.30 -9.20 4.18
C PHE A 157 -5.93 -9.46 4.80
N VAL A 158 -4.87 -9.28 4.02
CA VAL A 158 -3.47 -9.34 4.49
C VAL A 158 -3.21 -8.29 5.57
N LYS A 159 -3.85 -7.12 5.49
CA LYS A 159 -3.72 -6.02 6.49
C LYS A 159 -4.02 -6.49 7.92
N SER A 160 -4.97 -7.41 8.08
CA SER A 160 -5.47 -7.90 9.38
C SER A 160 -4.63 -9.05 9.97
N SER A 161 -3.79 -9.65 9.14
CA SER A 161 -3.11 -10.90 9.44
C SER A 161 -1.73 -10.61 10.04
N LYS A 162 -1.47 -11.16 11.23
CA LYS A 162 -0.10 -11.35 11.77
C LYS A 162 0.74 -12.27 10.86
N THR A 163 0.15 -12.81 9.79
CA THR A 163 0.40 -14.18 9.36
C THR A 163 0.86 -14.29 7.91
N LEU A 164 1.37 -13.23 7.26
CA LEU A 164 1.97 -13.41 5.93
C LEU A 164 3.44 -13.86 5.97
N ARG A 165 4.14 -13.65 7.09
CA ARG A 165 5.46 -14.25 7.37
C ARG A 165 5.39 -15.55 8.17
N ASP A 166 4.30 -15.79 8.91
CA ASP A 166 4.16 -16.96 9.79
C ASP A 166 3.36 -18.11 9.14
N SER A 167 2.92 -17.98 7.89
CA SER A 167 2.18 -19.02 7.13
C SER A 167 2.85 -19.44 5.82
N LEU A 168 4.13 -19.10 5.66
CA LEU A 168 5.06 -19.69 4.69
C LEU A 168 6.27 -20.21 5.48
#